data_AF-A0A8E2QYG5-F1
#
_entry.id   AF-A0A8E2QYG5-F1
#
_cell.length_a   1.000
_cell.length_b   1.000
_cell.length_c   1.000
_cell.angle_alpha   90.00
_cell.angle_beta   90.00
_cell.angle_gamma   90.00
#
_symmetry.space_group_name_H-M   'P 1'
#
loop_
_entity.id
_entity.type
_entity.pdbx_description
1 polymer ?
#
loop_
_entity_poly.entity_id
_entity_poly.type
_entity_poly.pdbx_seq_one_letter_code
_entity_poly.pdbx_strand_id
1 'polypeptide(L)'
;MQKQKIALKSKMLNFRIKDTNEDFQKFNAYLYKVSFFNIIIFCLTIIPIIVFSITFFVDVNLKFYFDHYKELSIIVDLPSKQTILTPLAISWVFITFCLMLILFLKPVITSKTISNGYKNLYWVILLLFEITVFLLAAISQYSHNQYQNFFDFQPLLAPDELGNEIFKDVTTFFAKHKQNSYKWVTTDLLWWFLFLQFAVVFMMSLSIQNSIVLDVDQLNIDNYITYINKKQKKITSSRIKEIFSKVFNNSDRTLAAWTIITAFCILIPSLTYIFLTSFNSTNIAKLSSFIDSFPNFARQFDTSNQLVNGYENLIIFSNKYFAYSSLPVIIIGIALSILVYFVSVLTRGNSNSQQIFIFQYGLTGVMLLLVLGVIFYSEIEISSLLSTWNENKDNSTIGINYLNKVKVVTGDNWEQINNHFNIDKFYKPVIFKIVSPINIFSQFIVLTSTLITSFAIVGKNIYDKSNFKNNLKSKLTQARNK
;
A
#
# COMPACT_ATOMS: atom_id res chain seq x y z
N MET A 1 39.39 13.44 -30.98
CA MET A 1 38.16 14.18 -31.33
C MET A 1 37.57 14.81 -30.07
N GLN A 2 37.74 16.12 -29.89
CA GLN A 2 37.10 16.88 -28.81
C GLN A 2 35.60 16.99 -29.13
N LYS A 3 34.74 16.28 -28.39
CA LYS A 3 33.31 16.59 -28.37
C LYS A 3 33.16 17.96 -27.73
N GLN A 4 32.83 18.97 -28.54
CA GLN A 4 32.46 20.30 -28.06
C GLN A 4 31.38 20.14 -26.97
N LYS A 5 31.62 20.76 -25.81
CA LYS A 5 30.63 20.92 -24.75
C LYS A 5 29.44 21.67 -25.35
N ILE A 6 28.35 20.96 -25.59
CA ILE A 6 27.16 21.56 -26.19
C ILE A 6 26.50 22.47 -25.14
N ALA A 7 26.62 23.78 -25.35
CA ALA A 7 26.04 24.77 -24.48
C ALA A 7 24.54 24.94 -24.82
N LEU A 8 23.64 24.34 -24.02
CA LEU A 8 22.19 24.65 -24.12
C LEU A 8 21.95 26.16 -24.05
N LYS A 9 21.10 26.67 -24.94
CA LYS A 9 20.90 28.10 -25.23
C LYS A 9 19.55 28.68 -24.77
N SER A 10 18.91 28.14 -23.73
CA SER A 10 17.75 28.82 -23.10
C SER A 10 17.94 29.06 -21.60
N LYS A 11 17.74 30.32 -21.18
CA LYS A 11 17.73 30.78 -19.78
C LYS A 11 16.36 30.60 -19.10
N MET A 12 15.32 30.15 -19.81
CA MET A 12 13.95 29.96 -19.32
C MET A 12 13.42 28.54 -19.62
N LEU A 13 12.30 28.16 -18.98
CA LEU A 13 11.54 26.92 -19.21
C LEU A 13 11.45 26.62 -20.71
N ASN A 14 11.98 25.47 -21.13
CA ASN A 14 12.08 25.15 -22.55
C ASN A 14 10.83 24.39 -23.02
N PHE A 15 9.91 25.07 -23.70
CA PHE A 15 8.73 24.45 -24.33
C PHE A 15 8.96 24.07 -25.81
N ARG A 16 10.12 24.37 -26.41
CA ARG A 16 10.37 24.11 -27.83
C ARG A 16 10.72 22.65 -28.10
N ILE A 17 10.10 22.05 -29.12
CA ILE A 17 10.42 20.68 -29.59
C ILE A 17 11.63 20.71 -30.54
N LYS A 18 11.66 21.70 -31.45
CA LYS A 18 12.76 21.91 -32.40
C LYS A 18 13.91 22.64 -31.74
N ASP A 19 15.11 22.08 -31.84
CA ASP A 19 16.36 22.69 -31.41
C ASP A 19 17.36 22.64 -32.57
N THR A 20 18.34 23.55 -32.55
CA THR A 20 19.41 23.63 -33.57
C THR A 20 20.32 22.40 -33.60
N ASN A 21 20.28 21.57 -32.56
CA ASN A 21 21.05 20.33 -32.46
C ASN A 21 20.10 19.12 -32.53
N GLU A 22 20.34 18.22 -33.49
CA GLU A 22 19.51 17.02 -33.71
C GLU A 22 19.44 16.08 -32.50
N ASP A 23 20.53 15.95 -31.73
CA ASP A 23 20.55 15.10 -30.53
C ASP A 23 19.64 15.68 -29.43
N PHE A 24 19.60 17.02 -29.30
CA PHE A 24 18.70 17.71 -28.39
C PHE A 24 17.25 17.62 -28.84
N GLN A 25 16.98 17.70 -30.15
CA GLN A 25 15.64 17.51 -30.70
C GLN A 25 15.12 16.09 -30.43
N LYS A 26 15.96 15.06 -30.64
CA LYS A 26 15.61 13.66 -30.34
C LYS A 26 15.33 13.44 -28.86
N PHE A 27 16.15 14.02 -27.97
CA PHE A 27 15.93 13.95 -26.52
C PHE A 27 14.65 14.67 -26.07
N ASN A 28 14.38 15.87 -26.60
CA ASN A 28 13.16 16.62 -26.33
C ASN A 28 11.90 15.85 -26.79
N ALA A 29 11.93 15.27 -27.98
CA ALA A 29 10.84 14.45 -28.50
C ALA A 29 10.62 13.19 -27.65
N TYR A 30 11.70 12.55 -27.18
CA TYR A 30 11.62 11.43 -26.25
C TYR A 30 10.97 11.83 -24.92
N LEU A 31 11.34 12.96 -24.33
CA LEU A 31 10.72 13.45 -23.09
C LEU A 31 9.23 13.75 -23.23
N TYR A 32 8.80 14.37 -24.35
CA TYR A 32 7.38 14.57 -24.62
C TYR A 32 6.63 13.25 -24.77
N LYS A 33 7.24 12.26 -25.44
CA LYS A 33 6.66 10.91 -25.56
C LYS A 33 6.48 10.29 -24.17
N VAL A 34 7.51 10.34 -23.31
CA VAL A 34 7.44 9.83 -21.93
C VAL A 34 6.36 10.54 -21.12
N SER A 35 6.30 11.88 -21.13
CA SER A 35 5.24 12.66 -20.49
C SER A 35 3.85 12.24 -20.97
N PHE A 36 3.64 12.15 -22.29
CA PHE A 36 2.36 11.79 -22.87
C PHE A 36 1.90 10.38 -22.47
N PHE A 37 2.80 9.39 -22.54
CA PHE A 37 2.48 8.03 -22.08
C PHE A 37 2.18 7.97 -20.59
N ASN A 38 2.92 8.73 -19.76
CA ASN A 38 2.61 8.81 -18.33
C ASN A 38 1.26 9.48 -18.08
N ILE A 39 0.85 10.50 -18.83
CA ILE A 39 -0.51 11.05 -18.70
C ILE A 39 -1.57 9.98 -19.00
N ILE A 40 -1.39 9.21 -20.08
CA ILE A 40 -2.35 8.13 -20.42
C ILE A 40 -2.42 7.10 -19.30
N ILE A 41 -1.27 6.60 -18.83
CA ILE A 41 -1.23 5.59 -17.77
C ILE A 41 -1.86 6.14 -16.48
N PHE A 42 -1.60 7.40 -16.14
CA PHE A 42 -2.17 8.04 -14.95
C PHE A 42 -3.69 8.22 -15.08
N CYS A 43 -4.18 8.65 -16.25
CA CYS A 43 -5.61 8.74 -16.52
C CYS A 43 -6.30 7.36 -16.42
N LEU A 44 -5.65 6.28 -16.86
CA LEU A 44 -6.17 4.92 -16.72
C LEU A 44 -6.21 4.46 -15.26
N THR A 45 -5.20 4.79 -14.44
CA THR A 45 -5.15 4.39 -13.03
C THR A 45 -6.16 5.12 -12.14
N ILE A 46 -6.59 6.33 -12.52
CA ILE A 46 -7.62 7.08 -11.78
C ILE A 46 -9.05 6.70 -12.17
N ILE A 47 -9.30 5.87 -13.20
CA ILE A 47 -10.65 5.45 -13.60
C ILE A 47 -11.50 4.96 -12.43
N PRO A 48 -11.02 4.09 -11.51
CA PRO A 48 -11.80 3.67 -10.35
C PRO A 48 -12.24 4.84 -9.46
N ILE A 49 -11.41 5.87 -9.31
CA ILE A 49 -11.73 7.08 -8.54
C ILE A 49 -12.83 7.88 -9.23
N ILE A 50 -12.80 7.96 -10.56
CA ILE A 50 -13.85 8.63 -11.37
C ILE A 50 -15.18 7.90 -11.19
N VAL A 51 -15.19 6.58 -11.37
CA VAL A 51 -16.40 5.76 -11.22
C VAL A 51 -16.97 5.89 -9.80
N PHE A 52 -16.11 5.78 -8.77
CA PHE A 52 -16.52 5.99 -7.38
C PHE A 52 -17.14 7.36 -7.16
N SER A 53 -16.51 8.42 -7.69
CA SER A 53 -17.02 9.79 -7.55
C SER A 53 -18.41 9.94 -8.17
N ILE A 54 -18.63 9.37 -9.35
CA ILE A 54 -19.95 9.39 -10.01
C ILE A 54 -20.98 8.66 -9.16
N THR A 55 -20.66 7.44 -8.70
CA THR A 55 -21.55 6.64 -7.85
C THR A 55 -21.92 7.39 -6.57
N PHE A 56 -20.96 8.02 -5.90
CA PHE A 56 -21.18 8.79 -4.68
C PHE A 56 -22.19 9.92 -4.85
N PHE A 57 -22.24 10.58 -6.01
CA PHE A 57 -23.17 11.69 -6.25
C PHE A 57 -24.53 11.24 -6.83
N VAL A 58 -24.61 10.05 -7.42
CA VAL A 58 -25.83 9.54 -8.07
C VAL A 58 -26.66 8.66 -7.14
N ASP A 59 -26.06 7.99 -6.15
CA ASP A 59 -26.78 7.03 -5.30
C ASP A 59 -27.85 7.70 -4.42
N VAL A 60 -29.10 7.33 -4.67
CA VAL A 60 -30.29 7.85 -3.98
C VAL A 60 -30.34 7.37 -2.52
N ASN A 61 -29.87 6.16 -2.22
CA ASN A 61 -29.83 5.62 -0.87
C ASN A 61 -28.79 6.35 -0.02
N LEU A 62 -27.66 6.68 -0.64
CA LEU A 62 -26.59 7.43 0.03
C LEU A 62 -27.04 8.85 0.34
N LYS A 63 -27.78 9.48 -0.58
CA LYS A 63 -28.41 10.79 -0.34
C LYS A 63 -29.39 10.73 0.84
N PHE A 64 -30.31 9.76 0.84
CA PHE A 64 -31.28 9.57 1.93
C PHE A 64 -30.59 9.35 3.28
N TYR A 65 -29.52 8.56 3.30
CA TYR A 65 -28.68 8.36 4.48
C TYR A 65 -28.08 9.67 5.01
N PHE A 66 -27.52 10.51 4.13
CA PHE A 66 -26.94 11.78 4.56
C PHE A 66 -27.98 12.80 5.05
N ASP A 67 -29.19 12.76 4.50
CA ASP A 67 -30.29 13.63 4.93
C ASP A 67 -30.74 13.28 6.37
N HIS A 68 -30.68 12.00 6.76
CA HIS A 68 -31.04 11.51 8.11
C HIS A 68 -29.83 11.22 9.01
N TYR A 69 -28.62 11.57 8.57
CA TYR A 69 -27.36 11.20 9.27
C TYR A 69 -27.32 11.68 10.72
N LYS A 70 -27.81 12.89 11.00
CA LYS A 70 -27.77 13.47 12.35
C LYS A 70 -28.49 12.59 13.36
N GLU A 71 -29.65 12.06 12.99
CA GLU A 71 -30.47 11.22 13.86
C GLU A 71 -29.88 9.81 13.99
N LEU A 72 -29.37 9.25 12.90
CA LEU A 72 -28.69 7.95 12.90
C LEU A 72 -27.42 7.95 13.75
N SER A 73 -26.63 9.01 13.66
CA SER A 73 -25.33 9.16 14.35
C SER A 73 -25.43 9.24 15.87
N ILE A 74 -26.63 9.47 16.42
CA ILE A 74 -26.86 9.47 17.87
C ILE A 74 -26.78 8.05 18.42
N ILE A 75 -27.12 7.03 17.61
CA ILE A 75 -27.29 5.65 18.07
C ILE A 75 -26.20 4.75 17.50
N VAL A 76 -25.86 4.92 16.22
CA VAL A 76 -24.87 4.09 15.51
C VAL A 76 -23.74 5.00 15.01
N ASP A 77 -22.50 4.59 15.26
CA ASP A 77 -21.32 5.31 14.78
C ASP A 77 -21.14 5.05 13.28
N LEU A 78 -21.50 6.01 12.45
CA LEU A 78 -21.49 5.90 11.00
C LEU A 78 -20.71 7.07 10.37
N PRO A 79 -20.13 6.89 9.18
CA PRO A 79 -19.34 7.94 8.53
C PRO A 79 -20.22 9.09 8.03
N SER A 80 -19.92 10.31 8.46
CA SER A 80 -20.57 11.51 7.93
C SER A 80 -20.27 11.75 6.44
N LYS A 81 -21.06 12.62 5.81
CA LYS A 81 -20.77 13.09 4.45
C LYS A 81 -19.36 13.69 4.33
N GLN A 82 -18.88 14.38 5.35
CA GLN A 82 -17.57 15.03 5.33
C GLN A 82 -16.42 14.03 5.43
N THR A 83 -16.57 12.94 6.18
CA THR A 83 -15.52 11.91 6.31
C THR A 83 -15.28 11.20 4.98
N ILE A 84 -16.31 11.03 4.15
CA ILE A 84 -16.19 10.44 2.82
C ILE A 84 -15.76 11.50 1.78
N LEU A 85 -16.42 12.67 1.74
CA LEU A 85 -16.22 13.66 0.67
C LEU A 85 -14.89 14.41 0.80
N THR A 86 -14.40 14.70 2.00
CA THR A 86 -13.20 15.53 2.18
C THR A 86 -11.94 14.86 1.62
N PRO A 87 -11.63 13.59 1.95
CA PRO A 87 -10.49 12.91 1.35
C PRO A 87 -10.64 12.78 -0.17
N LEU A 88 -11.85 12.55 -0.68
CA LEU A 88 -12.11 12.50 -2.12
C LEU A 88 -11.83 13.84 -2.81
N ALA A 89 -12.32 14.95 -2.25
CA ALA A 89 -12.11 16.28 -2.79
C ALA A 89 -10.62 16.66 -2.80
N ILE A 90 -9.90 16.36 -1.71
CA ILE A 90 -8.45 16.58 -1.65
C ILE A 90 -7.75 15.70 -2.69
N SER A 91 -8.17 14.44 -2.88
CA SER A 91 -7.59 13.58 -3.91
C SER A 91 -7.72 14.18 -5.32
N TRP A 92 -8.87 14.79 -5.65
CA TRP A 92 -9.09 15.49 -6.92
C TRP A 92 -8.21 16.73 -7.10
N VAL A 93 -7.96 17.47 -6.03
CA VAL A 93 -7.00 18.59 -6.03
C VAL A 93 -5.61 18.08 -6.37
N PHE A 94 -5.16 16.99 -5.71
CA PHE A 94 -3.85 16.39 -6.01
C PHE A 94 -3.78 15.77 -7.41
N ILE A 95 -4.85 15.18 -7.95
CA ILE A 95 -4.91 14.71 -9.35
C ILE A 95 -4.60 15.87 -10.30
N THR A 96 -5.20 17.03 -10.07
CA THR A 96 -4.97 18.22 -10.88
C THR A 96 -3.50 18.67 -10.82
N PHE A 97 -2.91 18.67 -9.62
CA PHE A 97 -1.47 18.97 -9.44
C PHE A 97 -0.58 17.93 -10.13
N CYS A 98 -0.87 16.64 -10.02
CA CYS A 98 -0.12 15.58 -10.71
C CYS A 98 -0.16 15.77 -12.23
N LEU A 99 -1.33 16.02 -12.80
CA LEU A 99 -1.47 16.29 -14.24
C LEU A 99 -0.65 17.51 -14.67
N MET A 100 -0.70 18.60 -13.90
CA MET A 100 0.15 19.78 -14.15
C MET A 100 1.63 19.42 -14.10
N LEU A 101 2.09 18.68 -13.08
CA LEU A 101 3.49 18.27 -12.96
C LEU A 101 3.91 17.33 -14.11
N ILE A 102 3.09 16.39 -14.54
CA ILE A 102 3.45 15.52 -15.68
C ILE A 102 3.52 16.33 -16.99
N LEU A 103 2.63 17.31 -17.18
CA LEU A 103 2.65 18.24 -18.33
C LEU A 103 3.90 19.13 -18.33
N PHE A 104 4.30 19.66 -17.17
CA PHE A 104 5.49 20.52 -17.02
C PHE A 104 6.81 19.74 -16.85
N LEU A 105 6.77 18.41 -16.92
CA LEU A 105 7.94 17.54 -16.76
C LEU A 105 9.09 17.94 -17.70
N LYS A 106 8.81 18.03 -19.01
CA LYS A 106 9.81 18.40 -20.03
C LYS A 106 10.41 19.79 -19.79
N PRO A 107 9.64 20.89 -19.67
CA PRO A 107 10.21 22.23 -19.51
C PRO A 107 11.02 22.38 -18.21
N VAL A 108 10.69 21.65 -17.14
CA VAL A 108 11.45 21.65 -15.88
C VAL A 108 12.77 20.87 -16.01
N ILE A 109 12.75 19.65 -16.57
CA ILE A 109 13.95 18.81 -16.71
C ILE A 109 14.98 19.43 -17.65
N THR A 110 14.52 20.02 -18.75
CA THR A 110 15.41 20.58 -19.80
C THR A 110 15.91 21.98 -19.46
N SER A 111 15.41 22.60 -18.39
CA SER A 111 15.87 23.92 -17.95
C SER A 111 17.31 23.87 -17.42
N LYS A 112 18.14 24.84 -17.83
CA LYS A 112 19.49 25.04 -17.29
C LYS A 112 19.53 25.84 -15.99
N THR A 113 18.51 26.66 -15.71
CA THR A 113 18.46 27.49 -14.49
C THR A 113 18.15 26.68 -13.25
N ILE A 114 17.51 25.53 -13.43
CA ILE A 114 17.13 24.63 -12.35
C ILE A 114 18.32 23.69 -12.08
N SER A 115 18.82 23.71 -10.84
CA SER A 115 19.89 22.81 -10.41
C SER A 115 19.43 21.35 -10.47
N ASN A 116 20.37 20.42 -10.63
CA ASN A 116 20.05 18.98 -10.63
C ASN A 116 19.36 18.53 -9.33
N GLY A 117 19.63 19.21 -8.20
CA GLY A 117 18.94 18.96 -6.93
C GLY A 117 17.44 19.28 -7.01
N TYR A 118 17.06 20.43 -7.58
CA TYR A 118 15.64 20.79 -7.77
C TYR A 118 14.94 19.90 -8.80
N LYS A 119 15.65 19.44 -9.84
CA LYS A 119 15.11 18.44 -10.78
C LYS A 119 14.83 17.10 -10.10
N ASN A 120 15.70 16.72 -9.14
CA ASN A 120 15.46 15.54 -8.33
C ASN A 120 14.29 15.72 -7.37
N LEU A 121 14.20 16.88 -6.72
CA LEU A 121 13.08 17.21 -5.84
C LEU A 121 11.74 17.18 -6.59
N TYR A 122 11.73 17.65 -7.84
CA TYR A 122 10.53 17.68 -8.69
C TYR A 122 9.86 16.31 -8.86
N TRP A 123 10.63 15.27 -9.20
CA TRP A 123 10.07 13.93 -9.37
C TRP A 123 9.70 13.29 -8.03
N VAL A 124 10.43 13.60 -6.95
CA VAL A 124 10.08 13.14 -5.59
C VAL A 124 8.73 13.72 -5.17
N ILE A 125 8.49 15.01 -5.44
CA ILE A 125 7.19 15.67 -5.18
C ILE A 125 6.09 15.02 -6.03
N LEU A 126 6.34 14.76 -7.31
CA LEU A 126 5.37 14.08 -8.18
C LEU A 126 5.00 12.70 -7.62
N LEU A 127 5.98 11.87 -7.29
CA LEU A 127 5.75 10.56 -6.67
C LEU A 127 4.93 10.68 -5.38
N LEU A 128 5.29 11.62 -4.50
CA LEU A 128 4.60 11.82 -3.23
C LEU A 128 3.14 12.22 -3.46
N PHE A 129 2.88 13.13 -4.40
CA PHE A 129 1.52 13.55 -4.75
C PHE A 129 0.71 12.39 -5.36
N GLU A 130 1.30 11.60 -6.26
CA GLU A 130 0.65 10.42 -6.84
C GLU A 130 0.26 9.40 -5.74
N ILE A 131 1.15 9.14 -4.78
CA ILE A 131 0.83 8.28 -3.63
C ILE A 131 -0.29 8.88 -2.79
N THR A 132 -0.25 10.20 -2.51
CA THR A 132 -1.28 10.90 -1.74
C THR A 132 -2.66 10.84 -2.42
N VAL A 133 -2.73 10.95 -3.75
CA VAL A 133 -3.99 10.81 -4.52
C VAL A 133 -4.66 9.48 -4.21
N PHE A 134 -3.95 8.37 -4.43
CA PHE A 134 -4.55 7.05 -4.29
C PHE A 134 -4.85 6.71 -2.83
N LEU A 135 -4.00 7.15 -1.89
CA LEU A 135 -4.23 6.96 -0.46
C LEU A 135 -5.50 7.67 0.02
N LEU A 136 -5.69 8.94 -0.34
CA LEU A 136 -6.87 9.72 0.06
C LEU A 136 -8.15 9.20 -0.60
N ALA A 137 -8.08 8.80 -1.87
CA ALA A 137 -9.20 8.18 -2.56
C ALA A 137 -9.57 6.83 -1.91
N ALA A 138 -8.59 6.01 -1.52
CA ALA A 138 -8.83 4.77 -0.81
C ALA A 138 -9.43 5.00 0.58
N ILE A 139 -8.97 6.00 1.33
CA ILE A 139 -9.58 6.37 2.63
C ILE A 139 -11.05 6.76 2.45
N SER A 140 -11.38 7.55 1.43
CA SER A 140 -12.77 7.89 1.12
C SER A 140 -13.62 6.65 0.80
N GLN A 141 -13.10 5.75 -0.03
CA GLN A 141 -13.77 4.50 -0.39
C GLN A 141 -13.92 3.55 0.81
N TYR A 142 -12.95 3.54 1.73
CA TYR A 142 -13.01 2.78 2.98
C TYR A 142 -14.14 3.30 3.88
N SER A 143 -14.24 4.62 4.07
CA SER A 143 -15.36 5.22 4.81
C SER A 143 -16.69 4.94 4.11
N HIS A 144 -16.76 4.99 2.79
CA HIS A 144 -17.97 4.59 2.07
C HIS A 144 -18.34 3.12 2.28
N ASN A 145 -17.36 2.22 2.43
CA ASN A 145 -17.62 0.81 2.70
C ASN A 145 -18.33 0.60 4.06
N GLN A 146 -18.00 1.40 5.08
CA GLN A 146 -18.73 1.36 6.36
C GLN A 146 -20.21 1.71 6.19
N TYR A 147 -20.52 2.72 5.38
CA TYR A 147 -21.91 3.01 4.98
C TYR A 147 -22.53 1.82 4.21
N GLN A 148 -21.79 1.24 3.26
CA GLN A 148 -22.29 0.11 2.46
C GLN A 148 -22.63 -1.10 3.36
N ASN A 149 -21.82 -1.39 4.38
CA ASN A 149 -22.11 -2.46 5.34
C ASN A 149 -23.40 -2.19 6.11
N PHE A 150 -23.62 -0.94 6.53
CA PHE A 150 -24.89 -0.53 7.13
C PHE A 150 -26.06 -0.68 6.15
N PHE A 151 -25.92 -0.20 4.92
CA PHE A 151 -26.93 -0.32 3.87
C PHE A 151 -27.23 -1.78 3.50
N ASP A 152 -26.24 -2.66 3.45
CA ASP A 152 -26.43 -4.08 3.14
C ASP A 152 -27.11 -4.82 4.31
N PHE A 153 -26.91 -4.34 5.54
CA PHE A 153 -27.46 -4.92 6.78
C PHE A 153 -28.91 -4.51 7.05
N GLN A 154 -29.24 -3.22 6.96
CA GLN A 154 -30.56 -2.70 7.36
C GLN A 154 -31.75 -3.38 6.64
N PRO A 155 -31.75 -3.56 5.30
CA PRO A 155 -32.85 -4.19 4.57
C PRO A 155 -33.11 -5.65 4.94
N LEU A 156 -32.19 -6.29 5.67
CA LEU A 156 -32.39 -7.65 6.12
C LEU A 156 -33.37 -7.70 7.30
N LEU A 157 -33.47 -6.63 8.09
CA LEU A 157 -34.19 -6.60 9.34
C LEU A 157 -35.70 -6.42 9.16
N ALA A 158 -36.49 -6.99 10.06
CA ALA A 158 -37.91 -6.73 10.19
C ALA A 158 -38.11 -5.32 10.80
N PRO A 159 -38.78 -4.37 10.10
CA PRO A 159 -38.96 -3.00 10.59
C PRO A 159 -39.74 -2.94 11.91
N ASP A 160 -40.69 -3.85 12.11
CA ASP A 160 -41.63 -3.81 13.24
C ASP A 160 -40.93 -4.03 14.60
N GLU A 161 -39.84 -4.80 14.58
CA GLU A 161 -39.01 -5.17 15.74
C GLU A 161 -38.00 -4.07 16.16
N LEU A 162 -37.86 -3.01 15.38
CA LEU A 162 -36.94 -1.92 15.69
C LEU A 162 -37.58 -0.94 16.68
N GLY A 163 -36.87 -0.62 17.77
CA GLY A 163 -37.40 0.27 18.81
C GLY A 163 -37.52 1.74 18.40
N ASN A 164 -36.89 2.16 17.30
CA ASN A 164 -36.80 3.56 16.88
C ASN A 164 -37.35 3.79 15.47
N GLU A 165 -38.26 4.76 15.33
CA GLU A 165 -38.93 5.13 14.08
C GLU A 165 -37.97 5.46 12.94
N ILE A 166 -36.83 6.13 13.22
CA ILE A 166 -35.86 6.48 12.17
C ILE A 166 -35.26 5.24 11.51
N PHE A 167 -35.04 4.17 12.28
CA PHE A 167 -34.53 2.91 11.75
C PHE A 167 -35.61 2.13 11.00
N LYS A 168 -36.89 2.26 11.39
CA LYS A 168 -38.01 1.71 10.60
C LYS A 168 -38.08 2.36 9.23
N ASP A 169 -38.00 3.68 9.19
CA ASP A 169 -38.04 4.48 7.96
C ASP A 169 -36.85 4.16 7.05
N VAL A 170 -35.64 4.10 7.61
CA VAL A 170 -34.42 3.75 6.88
C VAL A 170 -34.47 2.32 6.33
N THR A 171 -34.85 1.34 7.15
CA THR A 171 -34.99 -0.05 6.71
C THR A 171 -36.02 -0.20 5.60
N THR A 172 -37.17 0.46 5.74
CA THR A 172 -38.23 0.42 4.72
C THR A 172 -37.78 1.08 3.41
N PHE A 173 -37.11 2.24 3.51
CA PHE A 173 -36.61 2.96 2.36
C PHE A 173 -35.55 2.15 1.61
N PHE A 174 -34.55 1.60 2.32
CA PHE A 174 -33.49 0.81 1.71
C PHE A 174 -34.00 -0.52 1.15
N ALA A 175 -34.95 -1.20 1.82
CA ALA A 175 -35.58 -2.40 1.29
C ALA A 175 -36.29 -2.14 -0.05
N LYS A 176 -37.00 -1.01 -0.16
CA LYS A 176 -37.69 -0.60 -1.39
C LYS A 176 -36.73 -0.24 -2.53
N HIS A 177 -35.58 0.37 -2.22
CA HIS A 177 -34.62 0.86 -3.20
C HIS A 177 -33.36 -0.01 -3.35
N LYS A 178 -33.39 -1.24 -2.84
CA LYS A 178 -32.28 -2.20 -2.88
C LYS A 178 -31.80 -2.51 -4.30
N GLN A 179 -32.70 -2.53 -5.28
CA GLN A 179 -32.32 -2.80 -6.68
C GLN A 179 -31.62 -1.61 -7.35
N ASN A 180 -31.76 -0.40 -6.81
CA ASN A 180 -31.16 0.82 -7.34
C ASN A 180 -29.86 1.19 -6.60
N SER A 181 -29.36 0.33 -5.71
CA SER A 181 -28.13 0.58 -4.97
C SER A 181 -26.89 0.14 -5.74
N TYR A 182 -25.85 0.96 -5.71
CA TYR A 182 -24.56 0.58 -6.26
C TYR A 182 -23.70 -0.07 -5.19
N LYS A 183 -23.40 -1.37 -5.36
CA LYS A 183 -22.46 -2.04 -4.48
C LYS A 183 -21.03 -1.68 -4.87
N TRP A 184 -20.36 -0.87 -4.05
CA TRP A 184 -18.93 -0.60 -4.21
C TRP A 184 -18.08 -1.83 -3.83
N VAL A 185 -16.77 -1.72 -4.05
CA VAL A 185 -15.77 -2.75 -3.75
C VAL A 185 -15.68 -2.99 -2.23
N THR A 186 -15.48 -4.25 -1.83
CA THR A 186 -15.28 -4.65 -0.42
C THR A 186 -13.98 -4.08 0.15
N THR A 187 -13.92 -3.92 1.48
CA THR A 187 -12.75 -3.38 2.20
C THR A 187 -11.45 -4.10 1.83
N ASP A 188 -11.48 -5.43 1.71
CA ASP A 188 -10.27 -6.21 1.41
C ASP A 188 -9.78 -5.93 -0.02
N LEU A 189 -10.68 -5.94 -0.99
CA LEU A 189 -10.36 -5.70 -2.39
C LEU A 189 -9.87 -4.27 -2.62
N LEU A 190 -10.42 -3.29 -1.87
CA LEU A 190 -10.00 -1.90 -1.93
C LEU A 190 -8.49 -1.74 -1.69
N TRP A 191 -7.95 -2.37 -0.64
CA TRP A 191 -6.53 -2.27 -0.31
C TRP A 191 -5.64 -2.99 -1.34
N TRP A 192 -6.12 -4.10 -1.92
CA TRP A 192 -5.41 -4.76 -3.02
C TRP A 192 -5.40 -3.95 -4.31
N PHE A 193 -6.48 -3.21 -4.61
CA PHE A 193 -6.49 -2.27 -5.73
C PHE A 193 -5.55 -1.09 -5.50
N LEU A 194 -5.49 -0.56 -4.28
CA LEU A 194 -4.53 0.48 -3.90
C LEU A 194 -3.09 0.01 -4.12
N PHE A 195 -2.77 -1.24 -3.76
CA PHE A 195 -1.47 -1.85 -4.06
C PHE A 195 -1.15 -1.83 -5.56
N LEU A 196 -2.09 -2.27 -6.41
CA LEU A 196 -1.90 -2.26 -7.87
C LEU A 196 -1.65 -0.83 -8.38
N GLN A 197 -2.39 0.16 -7.87
CA GLN A 197 -2.23 1.57 -8.23
C GLN A 197 -0.83 2.09 -7.83
N PHE A 198 -0.35 1.77 -6.63
CA PHE A 198 1.01 2.11 -6.21
C PHE A 198 2.06 1.45 -7.09
N ALA A 199 1.92 0.16 -7.44
CA ALA A 199 2.86 -0.51 -8.32
C ALA A 199 2.99 0.23 -9.68
N VAL A 200 1.87 0.69 -10.24
CA VAL A 200 1.88 1.49 -11.48
C VAL A 200 2.56 2.85 -11.26
N VAL A 201 2.26 3.56 -10.18
CA VAL A 201 2.93 4.83 -9.80
C VAL A 201 4.44 4.66 -9.72
N PHE A 202 4.93 3.61 -9.06
CA PHE A 202 6.37 3.34 -8.98
C PHE A 202 6.97 3.01 -10.36
N MET A 203 6.25 2.29 -11.24
CA MET A 203 6.70 2.06 -12.62
C MET A 203 6.78 3.35 -13.44
N MET A 204 5.82 4.26 -13.26
CA MET A 204 5.82 5.57 -13.93
C MET A 204 6.96 6.46 -13.43
N SER A 205 7.14 6.55 -12.11
CA SER A 205 8.26 7.25 -11.48
C SER A 205 9.61 6.73 -11.98
N LEU A 206 9.77 5.41 -12.06
CA LEU A 206 10.95 4.79 -12.65
C LEU A 206 11.14 5.27 -14.08
N SER A 207 10.11 5.16 -14.94
CA SER A 207 10.15 5.61 -16.34
C SER A 207 10.65 7.05 -16.46
N ILE A 208 10.10 7.96 -15.65
CA ILE A 208 10.50 9.37 -15.58
C ILE A 208 11.96 9.52 -15.15
N GLN A 209 12.37 8.86 -14.06
CA GLN A 209 13.72 8.94 -13.53
C GLN A 209 14.77 8.50 -14.56
N ASN A 210 14.47 7.49 -15.38
CA ASN A 210 15.39 7.01 -16.42
C ASN A 210 15.56 8.01 -17.56
N SER A 211 14.50 8.75 -17.87
CA SER A 211 14.55 9.77 -18.91
C SER A 211 15.41 10.98 -18.52
N ILE A 212 15.61 11.19 -17.21
CA ILE A 212 16.37 12.33 -16.65
C ILE A 212 17.87 11.99 -16.48
N VAL A 213 18.20 10.76 -16.05
CA VAL A 213 19.54 10.40 -15.56
C VAL A 213 20.44 9.76 -16.64
N LEU A 214 20.21 10.03 -17.92
CA LEU A 214 21.13 9.59 -19.00
C LEU A 214 22.44 10.39 -18.99
N ASP A 215 23.27 10.20 -17.96
CA ASP A 215 24.66 10.66 -17.92
C ASP A 215 25.53 9.67 -18.70
N VAL A 216 25.90 10.07 -19.92
CA VAL A 216 26.78 9.31 -20.84
C VAL A 216 28.14 8.96 -20.19
N ASP A 217 28.60 9.76 -19.21
CA ASP A 217 29.87 9.54 -18.51
C ASP A 217 29.83 8.40 -17.47
N GLN A 218 28.67 8.07 -16.89
CA GLN A 218 28.56 6.97 -15.92
C GLN A 218 28.64 5.60 -16.58
N LEU A 219 28.10 5.47 -17.80
CA LEU A 219 28.18 4.26 -18.63
C LEU A 219 29.62 3.81 -18.90
N ASN A 220 30.57 4.75 -19.04
CA ASN A 220 31.98 4.43 -19.29
C ASN A 220 32.71 3.90 -18.04
N ILE A 221 32.37 4.38 -16.84
CA ILE A 221 32.98 3.93 -15.58
C ILE A 221 32.51 2.51 -15.24
N ASP A 222 31.21 2.23 -15.41
CA ASP A 222 30.67 0.90 -15.11
C ASP A 222 31.14 -0.15 -16.14
N ASN A 223 31.33 0.24 -17.41
CA ASN A 223 32.01 -0.60 -18.41
C ASN A 223 33.47 -0.91 -18.02
N TYR A 224 34.19 0.06 -17.46
CA TYR A 224 35.57 -0.12 -16.99
C TYR A 224 35.66 -1.03 -15.75
N ILE A 225 34.73 -0.90 -14.79
CA ILE A 225 34.63 -1.80 -13.63
C ILE A 225 34.29 -3.22 -14.09
N THR A 226 33.37 -3.36 -15.05
CA THR A 226 33.00 -4.67 -15.62
C THR A 226 34.17 -5.31 -16.36
N TYR A 227 34.97 -4.51 -17.06
CA TYR A 227 36.20 -4.95 -17.73
C TYR A 227 37.26 -5.41 -16.74
N ILE A 228 37.53 -4.65 -15.65
CA ILE A 228 38.48 -5.04 -14.60
C ILE A 228 38.03 -6.32 -13.88
N ASN A 229 36.75 -6.41 -13.50
CA ASN A 229 36.20 -7.61 -12.84
C ASN A 229 36.25 -8.84 -13.74
N LYS A 230 36.03 -8.70 -15.05
CA LYS A 230 36.22 -9.78 -16.03
C LYS A 230 37.69 -10.20 -16.16
N LYS A 231 38.63 -9.26 -16.04
CA LYS A 231 40.07 -9.54 -16.13
C LYS A 231 40.61 -10.24 -14.87
N GLN A 232 40.15 -9.84 -13.69
CA GLN A 232 40.52 -10.49 -12.42
C GLN A 232 39.93 -11.91 -12.27
N LYS A 233 38.78 -12.22 -12.88
CA LYS A 233 38.16 -13.56 -12.86
C LYS A 233 38.92 -14.64 -13.64
N LYS A 234 39.88 -14.29 -14.50
CA LYS A 234 40.60 -15.27 -15.35
C LYS A 234 41.82 -15.92 -14.67
N ILE A 235 42.21 -15.49 -13.47
CA ILE A 235 43.40 -16.01 -12.81
C ILE A 235 42.94 -16.94 -11.68
N THR A 236 42.77 -18.22 -12.02
CA THR A 236 42.63 -19.38 -11.10
C THR A 236 41.43 -19.38 -10.13
N SER A 237 40.30 -19.98 -10.52
CA SER A 237 39.25 -20.37 -9.56
C SER A 237 38.56 -21.68 -9.94
N SER A 238 38.33 -22.57 -8.97
CA SER A 238 37.54 -23.80 -9.12
C SER A 238 36.10 -23.49 -9.55
N ARG A 239 35.40 -24.43 -10.21
CA ARG A 239 34.00 -24.23 -10.68
C ARG A 239 33.06 -23.74 -9.57
N ILE A 240 33.27 -24.20 -8.33
CA ILE A 240 32.53 -23.75 -7.14
C ILE A 240 32.86 -22.29 -6.81
N LYS A 241 34.15 -21.93 -6.76
CA LYS A 241 34.59 -20.53 -6.53
C LYS A 241 34.13 -19.60 -7.67
N GLU A 242 34.00 -20.11 -8.89
CA GLU A 242 33.47 -19.38 -10.04
C GLU A 242 31.96 -19.13 -9.90
N ILE A 243 31.19 -20.12 -9.44
CA ILE A 243 29.76 -19.99 -9.13
C ILE A 243 29.56 -19.02 -7.95
N PHE A 244 30.31 -19.19 -6.85
CA PHE A 244 30.27 -18.27 -5.71
C PHE A 244 30.64 -16.83 -6.12
N SER A 245 31.65 -16.63 -6.96
CA SER A 245 32.02 -15.29 -7.45
C SER A 245 31.06 -14.71 -8.50
N LYS A 246 30.15 -15.52 -9.08
CA LYS A 246 29.04 -15.05 -9.93
C LYS A 246 27.84 -14.65 -9.08
N VAL A 247 27.51 -15.43 -8.04
CA VAL A 247 26.37 -15.21 -7.13
C VAL A 247 26.64 -14.09 -6.11
N PHE A 248 27.86 -13.97 -5.60
CA PHE A 248 28.28 -12.95 -4.64
C PHE A 248 29.13 -11.85 -5.28
N ASN A 249 28.97 -11.62 -6.59
CA ASN A 249 29.63 -10.48 -7.23
C ASN A 249 29.07 -9.17 -6.65
N ASN A 250 29.87 -8.10 -6.53
CA ASN A 250 29.39 -6.79 -6.06
C ASN A 250 28.80 -5.94 -7.22
N SER A 251 28.04 -6.57 -8.12
CA SER A 251 27.33 -5.86 -9.20
C SER A 251 25.98 -5.31 -8.70
N ASP A 252 25.45 -4.24 -9.30
CA ASP A 252 24.14 -3.71 -8.89
C ASP A 252 23.04 -4.74 -9.06
N ARG A 253 23.13 -5.56 -10.13
CA ARG A 253 22.20 -6.66 -10.39
C ARG A 253 22.18 -7.70 -9.27
N THR A 254 23.36 -8.17 -8.83
CA THR A 254 23.45 -9.17 -7.77
C THR A 254 23.05 -8.61 -6.42
N LEU A 255 23.40 -7.36 -6.12
CA LEU A 255 22.95 -6.68 -4.90
C LEU A 255 21.41 -6.52 -4.89
N ALA A 256 20.82 -6.09 -6.02
CA ALA A 256 19.37 -6.03 -6.18
C ALA A 256 18.69 -7.41 -6.03
N ALA A 257 19.29 -8.47 -6.58
CA ALA A 257 18.79 -9.83 -6.44
C ALA A 257 18.72 -10.25 -4.97
N TRP A 258 19.80 -10.03 -4.22
CA TRP A 258 19.86 -10.36 -2.79
C TRP A 258 18.86 -9.54 -1.97
N THR A 259 18.71 -8.24 -2.25
CA THR A 259 17.68 -7.41 -1.61
C THR A 259 16.28 -7.96 -1.85
N ILE A 260 15.97 -8.38 -3.09
CA ILE A 260 14.68 -8.98 -3.43
C ILE A 260 14.46 -10.32 -2.71
N ILE A 261 15.47 -11.21 -2.71
CA ILE A 261 15.38 -12.51 -2.04
C ILE A 261 15.11 -12.31 -0.54
N THR A 262 15.89 -11.46 0.12
CA THR A 262 15.66 -11.11 1.53
C THR A 262 14.26 -10.58 1.76
N ALA A 263 13.81 -9.64 0.92
CA ALA A 263 12.50 -9.04 1.07
C ALA A 263 11.39 -10.09 0.92
N PHE A 264 11.49 -11.02 -0.04
CA PHE A 264 10.51 -12.10 -0.17
C PHE A 264 10.53 -13.09 0.99
N CYS A 265 11.69 -13.40 1.58
CA CYS A 265 11.75 -14.22 2.80
C CYS A 265 10.94 -13.64 3.96
N ILE A 266 10.81 -12.31 4.00
CA ILE A 266 10.03 -11.59 5.02
C ILE A 266 8.57 -11.43 4.59
N LEU A 267 8.35 -11.03 3.33
CA LEU A 267 7.02 -10.73 2.82
C LEU A 267 6.16 -11.97 2.62
N ILE A 268 6.71 -13.14 2.29
CA ILE A 268 5.92 -14.36 2.06
C ILE A 268 5.17 -14.82 3.32
N PRO A 269 5.82 -14.97 4.49
CA PRO A 269 5.11 -15.27 5.74
C PRO A 269 4.04 -14.22 6.07
N SER A 270 4.38 -12.93 5.95
CA SER A 270 3.44 -11.83 6.22
C SER A 270 2.25 -11.81 5.25
N LEU A 271 2.47 -12.10 3.97
CA LEU A 271 1.41 -12.25 2.97
C LEU A 271 0.50 -13.42 3.33
N THR A 272 1.08 -14.56 3.71
CA THR A 272 0.30 -15.76 4.10
C THR A 272 -0.61 -15.44 5.27
N TYR A 273 -0.10 -14.74 6.29
CA TYR A 273 -0.90 -14.26 7.41
C TYR A 273 -2.05 -13.37 6.94
N ILE A 274 -1.77 -12.34 6.13
CA ILE A 274 -2.79 -11.42 5.60
C ILE A 274 -3.87 -12.15 4.80
N PHE A 275 -3.48 -13.09 3.92
CA PHE A 275 -4.45 -13.88 3.15
C PHE A 275 -5.40 -14.65 4.07
N LEU A 276 -4.92 -15.12 5.22
CA LEU A 276 -5.74 -15.86 6.18
C LEU A 276 -6.61 -14.95 7.05
N THR A 277 -6.25 -13.68 7.26
CA THR A 277 -6.96 -12.76 8.18
C THR A 277 -7.84 -11.74 7.48
N SER A 278 -7.56 -11.39 6.22
CA SER A 278 -8.34 -10.42 5.46
C SER A 278 -9.44 -11.06 4.62
N PHE A 279 -9.28 -12.28 4.11
CA PHE A 279 -10.34 -12.86 3.25
C PHE A 279 -11.47 -13.44 4.09
N ASN A 280 -12.70 -12.98 3.84
CA ASN A 280 -13.97 -13.49 4.40
C ASN A 280 -14.28 -14.98 4.14
N SER A 281 -13.30 -15.78 3.70
CA SER A 281 -13.36 -17.23 3.63
C SER A 281 -12.97 -17.90 4.94
N THR A 282 -12.17 -17.26 5.79
CA THR A 282 -11.67 -17.85 7.05
C THR A 282 -12.56 -17.50 8.25
N ASN A 283 -12.53 -18.37 9.27
CA ASN A 283 -13.31 -18.16 10.49
C ASN A 283 -12.85 -16.92 11.27
N ILE A 284 -11.55 -16.59 11.20
CA ILE A 284 -10.98 -15.41 11.87
C ILE A 284 -11.44 -14.13 11.18
N ALA A 285 -11.35 -14.07 9.85
CA ALA A 285 -11.80 -12.88 9.12
C ALA A 285 -13.29 -12.60 9.39
N LYS A 286 -14.11 -13.66 9.42
CA LYS A 286 -15.53 -13.57 9.78
C LYS A 286 -15.76 -13.11 11.22
N LEU A 287 -15.02 -13.67 12.18
CA LEU A 287 -15.10 -13.24 13.58
C LEU A 287 -14.68 -11.77 13.73
N SER A 288 -13.55 -11.38 13.15
CA SER A 288 -13.05 -10.00 13.19
C SER A 288 -14.02 -9.02 12.53
N SER A 289 -14.61 -9.38 11.38
CA SER A 289 -15.64 -8.56 10.72
C SER A 289 -16.92 -8.46 11.56
N PHE A 290 -17.34 -9.55 12.21
CA PHE A 290 -18.48 -9.53 13.12
C PHE A 290 -18.20 -8.63 14.33
N ILE A 291 -17.05 -8.76 14.99
CA ILE A 291 -16.67 -7.94 16.15
C ILE A 291 -16.46 -6.47 15.78
N ASP A 292 -16.00 -6.18 14.55
CA ASP A 292 -15.90 -4.82 14.03
C ASP A 292 -17.26 -4.17 13.86
N SER A 293 -18.16 -4.79 13.10
CA SER A 293 -19.39 -4.14 12.61
C SER A 293 -20.61 -4.38 13.52
N PHE A 294 -20.77 -5.57 14.10
CA PHE A 294 -21.99 -5.94 14.79
C PHE A 294 -22.25 -5.17 16.10
N PRO A 295 -21.26 -4.93 16.98
CA PRO A 295 -21.50 -4.16 18.21
C PRO A 295 -22.06 -2.77 17.97
N ASN A 296 -21.69 -2.15 16.85
CA ASN A 296 -22.21 -0.86 16.44
C ASN A 296 -23.70 -0.96 16.04
N PHE A 297 -24.06 -1.96 15.24
CA PHE A 297 -25.45 -2.20 14.84
C PHE A 297 -26.33 -2.68 16.00
N ALA A 298 -25.77 -3.41 16.97
CA ALA A 298 -26.50 -3.91 18.14
C ALA A 298 -27.15 -2.80 18.97
N ARG A 299 -26.60 -1.58 18.93
CA ARG A 299 -27.14 -0.40 19.64
C ARG A 299 -28.56 -0.02 19.21
N GLN A 300 -28.98 -0.41 18.01
CA GLN A 300 -30.35 -0.15 17.54
C GLN A 300 -31.40 -1.08 18.15
N PHE A 301 -30.98 -2.21 18.76
CA PHE A 301 -31.86 -3.18 19.42
C PHE A 301 -31.82 -3.07 20.95
N ASP A 302 -30.69 -2.67 21.53
CA ASP A 302 -30.49 -2.61 22.98
C ASP A 302 -30.42 -1.18 23.51
N THR A 303 -31.56 -0.61 23.88
CA THR A 303 -31.64 0.72 24.53
C THR A 303 -31.02 0.77 25.92
N SER A 304 -30.70 -0.39 26.52
CA SER A 304 -30.16 -0.49 27.89
C SER A 304 -28.62 -0.57 27.95
N ASN A 305 -27.94 -0.61 26.79
CA ASN A 305 -26.48 -0.79 26.66
C ASN A 305 -25.92 -2.03 27.38
N GLN A 306 -26.75 -3.03 27.70
CA GLN A 306 -26.33 -4.23 28.42
C GLN A 306 -25.43 -5.14 27.59
N LEU A 307 -25.65 -5.22 26.28
CA LEU A 307 -24.78 -5.94 25.34
C LEU A 307 -23.41 -5.26 25.23
N VAL A 308 -23.39 -3.93 25.24
CA VAL A 308 -22.17 -3.14 25.07
C VAL A 308 -21.34 -3.17 26.35
N ASN A 309 -21.95 -2.85 27.48
CA ASN A 309 -21.25 -2.78 28.77
C ASN A 309 -20.91 -4.17 29.34
N GLY A 310 -21.72 -5.20 29.01
CA GLY A 310 -21.50 -6.56 29.49
C GLY A 310 -20.34 -7.31 28.83
N TYR A 311 -19.84 -6.81 27.68
CA TYR A 311 -18.81 -7.47 26.86
C TYR A 311 -17.75 -6.47 26.34
N GLU A 312 -17.46 -5.41 27.09
CA GLU A 312 -16.46 -4.39 26.72
C GLU A 312 -15.13 -5.00 26.30
N ASN A 313 -14.68 -6.06 26.98
CA ASN A 313 -13.44 -6.78 26.67
C ASN A 313 -13.38 -7.34 25.23
N LEU A 314 -14.53 -7.65 24.61
CA LEU A 314 -14.61 -8.04 23.20
C LEU A 314 -14.76 -6.83 22.28
N ILE A 315 -15.51 -5.82 22.70
CA ILE A 315 -15.83 -4.65 21.89
C ILE A 315 -14.62 -3.72 21.69
N ILE A 316 -13.67 -3.71 22.63
CA ILE A 316 -12.40 -2.98 22.49
C ILE A 316 -11.68 -3.33 21.17
N PHE A 317 -11.84 -4.55 20.64
CA PHE A 317 -11.24 -4.96 19.37
C PHE A 317 -11.90 -4.32 18.15
N SER A 318 -13.15 -3.85 18.21
CA SER A 318 -13.80 -3.09 17.12
C SER A 318 -13.02 -1.81 16.82
N ASN A 319 -12.68 -1.04 17.85
CA ASN A 319 -11.91 0.21 17.71
C ASN A 319 -10.51 0.02 17.12
N LYS A 320 -9.97 -1.20 17.19
CA LYS A 320 -8.64 -1.55 16.69
C LYS A 320 -8.65 -2.23 15.32
N TYR A 321 -9.82 -2.48 14.73
CA TYR A 321 -9.98 -3.26 13.50
C TYR A 321 -9.13 -2.75 12.34
N PHE A 322 -9.09 -1.43 12.15
CA PHE A 322 -8.22 -0.82 11.12
C PHE A 322 -6.74 -1.21 11.32
N ALA A 323 -6.24 -1.15 12.56
CA ALA A 323 -4.84 -1.36 12.87
C ALA A 323 -4.40 -2.82 12.73
N TYR A 324 -5.26 -3.79 13.11
CA TYR A 324 -4.89 -5.21 13.00
C TYR A 324 -5.36 -5.87 11.70
N SER A 325 -6.35 -5.35 10.97
CA SER A 325 -6.86 -6.00 9.75
C SER A 325 -6.47 -5.25 8.46
N SER A 326 -6.67 -3.92 8.42
CA SER A 326 -6.45 -3.12 7.19
C SER A 326 -5.01 -2.62 7.02
N LEU A 327 -4.40 -2.10 8.09
CA LEU A 327 -3.06 -1.52 8.09
C LEU A 327 -1.96 -2.49 7.61
N PRO A 328 -1.96 -3.80 7.98
CA PRO A 328 -1.00 -4.75 7.45
C PRO A 328 -1.04 -4.87 5.92
N VAL A 329 -2.23 -4.85 5.32
CA VAL A 329 -2.43 -4.97 3.86
C VAL A 329 -1.79 -3.78 3.15
N ILE A 330 -2.05 -2.57 3.66
CA ILE A 330 -1.53 -1.31 3.12
C ILE A 330 0.00 -1.33 3.11
N ILE A 331 0.60 -1.68 4.25
CA ILE A 331 2.04 -1.63 4.44
C ILE A 331 2.78 -2.67 3.59
N ILE A 332 2.25 -3.89 3.47
CA ILE A 332 2.81 -4.89 2.54
C ILE A 332 2.69 -4.40 1.10
N GLY A 333 1.56 -3.81 0.72
CA GLY A 333 1.37 -3.23 -0.61
C GLY A 333 2.42 -2.17 -0.94
N ILE A 334 2.70 -1.26 0.00
CA ILE A 334 3.76 -0.24 -0.16
C ILE A 334 5.14 -0.90 -0.29
N ALA A 335 5.45 -1.89 0.57
CA ALA A 335 6.73 -2.60 0.53
C ALA A 335 6.96 -3.34 -0.80
N LEU A 336 5.95 -4.05 -1.30
CA LEU A 336 5.99 -4.71 -2.61
C LEU A 336 6.17 -3.71 -3.75
N SER A 337 5.54 -2.53 -3.65
CA SER A 337 5.64 -1.49 -4.67
C SER A 337 7.06 -0.91 -4.75
N ILE A 338 7.73 -0.72 -3.61
CA ILE A 338 9.15 -0.28 -3.56
C ILE A 338 10.07 -1.33 -4.21
N LEU A 339 9.78 -2.63 -4.06
CA LEU A 339 10.58 -3.70 -4.67
C LEU A 339 10.60 -3.67 -6.20
N VAL A 340 9.60 -3.05 -6.85
CA VAL A 340 9.57 -2.87 -8.31
C VAL A 340 10.81 -2.10 -8.80
N TYR A 341 11.38 -1.20 -7.97
CA TYR A 341 12.65 -0.55 -8.27
C TYR A 341 13.79 -1.57 -8.48
N PHE A 342 13.93 -2.55 -7.59
CA PHE A 342 14.97 -3.56 -7.68
C PHE A 342 14.73 -4.53 -8.84
N VAL A 343 13.46 -4.83 -9.16
CA VAL A 343 13.11 -5.62 -10.36
C VAL A 343 13.55 -4.89 -11.63
N SER A 344 13.37 -3.57 -11.69
CA SER A 344 13.87 -2.73 -12.79
C SER A 344 15.40 -2.75 -12.88
N VAL A 345 16.12 -2.67 -11.75
CA VAL A 345 17.59 -2.80 -11.73
C VAL A 345 18.03 -4.20 -12.18
N LEU A 346 17.31 -5.25 -11.80
CA LEU A 346 17.59 -6.63 -12.23
C LEU A 346 17.49 -6.82 -13.73
N THR A 347 16.43 -6.30 -14.34
CA THR A 347 16.18 -6.44 -15.78
C THR A 347 17.18 -5.67 -16.63
N ARG A 348 17.64 -4.51 -16.14
CA ARG A 348 18.60 -3.65 -16.85
C ARG A 348 20.05 -3.99 -16.60
N GLY A 349 20.33 -4.63 -15.47
CA GLY A 349 21.67 -5.05 -15.07
C GLY A 349 22.51 -3.99 -14.36
N ASN A 350 22.16 -2.71 -14.43
CA ASN A 350 22.87 -1.60 -13.78
C ASN A 350 21.90 -0.57 -13.16
N SER A 351 22.32 0.11 -12.09
CA SER A 351 21.60 1.25 -11.52
C SER A 351 21.99 2.56 -12.23
N ASN A 352 21.03 3.47 -12.43
CA ASN A 352 21.32 4.78 -13.06
C ASN A 352 22.18 5.70 -12.16
N SER A 353 22.19 5.45 -10.85
CA SER A 353 22.98 6.20 -9.87
C SER A 353 23.15 5.36 -8.60
N GLN A 354 24.39 5.32 -8.10
CA GLN A 354 24.70 4.62 -6.86
C GLN A 354 24.06 5.27 -5.63
N GLN A 355 23.86 6.59 -5.62
CA GLN A 355 23.17 7.28 -4.53
C GLN A 355 21.68 6.91 -4.48
N ILE A 356 21.03 6.83 -5.64
CA ILE A 356 19.63 6.40 -5.73
C ILE A 356 19.51 4.94 -5.28
N PHE A 357 20.43 4.08 -5.70
CA PHE A 357 20.45 2.69 -5.25
C PHE A 357 20.59 2.55 -3.72
N ILE A 358 21.52 3.29 -3.09
CA ILE A 358 21.70 3.29 -1.63
C ILE A 358 20.44 3.80 -0.92
N PHE A 359 19.85 4.89 -1.42
CA PHE A 359 18.63 5.45 -0.84
C PHE A 359 17.46 4.46 -0.90
N GLN A 360 17.22 3.84 -2.07
CA GLN A 360 16.16 2.85 -2.24
C GLN A 360 16.40 1.60 -1.39
N TYR A 361 17.65 1.20 -1.23
CA TYR A 361 18.04 0.09 -0.35
C TYR A 361 17.73 0.40 1.11
N GLY A 362 18.14 1.57 1.61
CA GLY A 362 17.83 2.01 2.97
C GLY A 362 16.31 2.14 3.21
N LEU A 363 15.59 2.73 2.25
CA LEU A 363 14.14 2.85 2.30
C LEU A 363 13.44 1.48 2.38
N THR A 364 13.91 0.50 1.61
CA THR A 364 13.37 -0.87 1.64
C THR A 364 13.61 -1.52 3.01
N GLY A 365 14.77 -1.32 3.61
CA GLY A 365 15.07 -1.84 4.95
C GLY A 365 14.15 -1.26 6.03
N VAL A 366 13.95 0.05 6.03
CA VAL A 366 13.00 0.73 6.93
C VAL A 366 11.59 0.22 6.70
N MET A 367 11.17 0.06 5.44
CA MET A 367 9.82 -0.40 5.13
C MET A 367 9.58 -1.85 5.55
N LEU A 368 10.56 -2.75 5.40
CA LEU A 368 10.45 -4.13 5.87
C LEU A 368 10.42 -4.24 7.40
N LEU A 369 11.15 -3.36 8.13
CA LEU A 369 10.99 -3.26 9.59
C LEU A 369 9.58 -2.84 9.98
N LEU A 370 9.01 -1.89 9.25
CA LEU A 370 7.66 -1.40 9.49
C LEU A 370 6.62 -2.51 9.20
N VAL A 371 6.79 -3.27 8.12
CA VAL A 371 5.99 -4.48 7.82
C VAL A 371 6.04 -5.46 8.99
N LEU A 372 7.23 -5.81 9.48
CA LEU A 372 7.38 -6.75 10.59
C LEU A 372 6.71 -6.24 11.86
N GLY A 373 6.87 -4.96 12.21
CA GLY A 373 6.26 -4.37 13.39
C GLY A 373 4.74 -4.37 13.35
N VAL A 374 4.15 -4.01 12.21
CA VAL A 374 2.69 -3.98 12.05
C VAL A 374 2.09 -5.38 12.00
N ILE A 375 2.74 -6.33 11.31
CA ILE A 375 2.29 -7.73 11.29
C ILE A 375 2.35 -8.33 12.69
N PHE A 376 3.43 -8.08 13.44
CA PHE A 376 3.57 -8.55 14.81
C PHE A 376 2.48 -7.98 15.73
N TYR A 377 2.20 -6.68 15.64
CA TYR A 377 1.11 -6.05 16.39
C TYR A 377 -0.25 -6.67 16.04
N SER A 378 -0.52 -6.85 14.74
CA SER A 378 -1.73 -7.46 14.22
C SER A 378 -1.90 -8.93 14.71
N GLU A 379 -0.83 -9.72 14.68
CA GLU A 379 -0.80 -11.09 15.21
C GLU A 379 -1.14 -11.14 16.71
N ILE A 380 -0.60 -10.20 17.51
CA ILE A 380 -0.90 -10.11 18.95
C ILE A 380 -2.38 -9.78 19.19
N GLU A 381 -2.93 -8.79 18.49
CA GLU A 381 -4.33 -8.38 18.69
C GLU A 381 -5.30 -9.50 18.26
N ILE A 382 -5.03 -10.22 17.16
CA ILE A 382 -5.84 -11.39 16.79
C ILE A 382 -5.68 -12.52 17.82
N SER A 383 -4.48 -12.74 18.36
CA SER A 383 -4.26 -13.72 19.43
C SER A 383 -5.09 -13.40 20.67
N SER A 384 -5.08 -12.13 21.08
CA SER A 384 -5.85 -11.65 22.21
C SER A 384 -7.35 -11.79 21.96
N LEU A 385 -7.83 -11.43 20.77
CA LEU A 385 -9.23 -11.60 20.39
C LEU A 385 -9.67 -13.07 20.49
N LEU A 386 -8.88 -13.98 19.94
CA LEU A 386 -9.16 -15.41 19.99
C LEU A 386 -9.12 -15.96 21.42
N SER A 387 -8.17 -15.50 22.23
CA SER A 387 -8.07 -15.88 23.65
C SER A 387 -9.31 -15.43 24.41
N THR A 388 -9.73 -14.17 24.26
CA THR A 388 -10.93 -13.64 24.92
C THR A 388 -12.20 -14.32 24.42
N TRP A 389 -12.32 -14.58 23.10
CA TRP A 389 -13.48 -15.26 22.53
C TRP A 389 -13.65 -16.69 23.07
N ASN A 390 -12.53 -17.41 23.21
CA ASN A 390 -12.50 -18.81 23.64
C ASN A 390 -12.35 -18.97 25.17
N GLU A 391 -12.25 -17.89 25.94
CA GLU A 391 -12.11 -17.95 27.38
C GLU A 391 -13.35 -18.60 28.01
N ASN A 392 -13.15 -19.55 28.91
CA ASN A 392 -14.24 -20.26 29.57
C ASN A 392 -14.87 -19.39 30.65
N LYS A 393 -16.18 -19.21 30.58
CA LYS A 393 -17.00 -18.53 31.57
C LYS A 393 -18.37 -19.22 31.66
N ASP A 394 -18.75 -19.64 32.88
CA ASP A 394 -20.05 -20.25 33.16
C ASP A 394 -20.37 -21.47 32.25
N ASN A 395 -19.51 -22.49 32.29
CA ASN A 395 -19.62 -23.76 31.52
C ASN A 395 -19.63 -23.64 29.98
N SER A 396 -19.40 -22.45 29.44
CA SER A 396 -19.29 -22.19 28.00
C SER A 396 -18.20 -21.13 27.72
N THR A 397 -17.99 -20.73 26.47
CA THR A 397 -17.04 -19.65 26.16
C THR A 397 -17.70 -18.28 26.23
N ILE A 398 -16.92 -17.22 26.48
CA ILE A 398 -17.41 -15.83 26.45
C ILE A 398 -18.10 -15.54 25.10
N GLY A 399 -17.53 -16.01 23.99
CA GLY A 399 -18.11 -15.85 22.65
C GLY A 399 -19.50 -16.48 22.51
N ILE A 400 -19.70 -17.70 23.00
CA ILE A 400 -21.01 -18.38 22.97
C ILE A 400 -22.03 -17.62 23.83
N ASN A 401 -21.62 -17.20 25.03
CA ASN A 401 -22.48 -16.40 25.91
C ASN A 401 -22.90 -15.08 25.27
N TYR A 402 -21.98 -14.42 24.55
CA TYR A 402 -22.28 -13.21 23.79
C TYR A 402 -23.31 -13.50 22.69
N LEU A 403 -23.08 -14.51 21.85
CA LEU A 403 -24.02 -14.87 20.78
C LEU A 403 -25.42 -15.24 21.30
N ASN A 404 -25.50 -15.94 22.43
CA ASN A 404 -26.78 -16.27 23.05
C ASN A 404 -27.55 -15.02 23.50
N LYS A 405 -26.87 -14.04 24.12
CA LYS A 405 -27.51 -12.77 24.47
C LYS A 405 -27.90 -11.96 23.25
N VAL A 406 -27.07 -11.94 22.21
CA VAL A 406 -27.41 -11.30 20.94
C VAL A 406 -28.68 -11.92 20.36
N LYS A 407 -28.78 -13.25 20.34
CA LYS A 407 -29.98 -13.97 19.89
C LYS A 407 -31.24 -13.57 20.68
N VAL A 408 -31.12 -13.41 22.00
CA VAL A 408 -32.24 -12.97 22.85
C VAL A 408 -32.67 -11.54 22.53
N VAL A 409 -31.71 -10.62 22.35
CA VAL A 409 -32.01 -9.20 22.09
C VAL A 409 -32.53 -8.97 20.67
N THR A 410 -32.03 -9.72 19.69
CA THR A 410 -32.39 -9.53 18.28
C THR A 410 -33.67 -10.27 17.87
N GLY A 411 -34.14 -11.22 18.68
CA GLY A 411 -35.40 -11.93 18.46
C GLY A 411 -35.47 -12.59 17.09
N ASP A 412 -36.54 -12.30 16.35
CA ASP A 412 -36.84 -12.89 15.04
C ASP A 412 -35.83 -12.49 13.94
N ASN A 413 -35.06 -11.40 14.14
CA ASN A 413 -34.00 -11.00 13.21
C ASN A 413 -32.75 -11.89 13.29
N TRP A 414 -32.65 -12.76 14.30
CA TRP A 414 -31.45 -13.57 14.53
C TRP A 414 -31.05 -14.43 13.34
N GLU A 415 -32.00 -15.06 12.64
CA GLU A 415 -31.69 -15.95 11.52
C GLU A 415 -31.02 -15.20 10.35
N GLN A 416 -31.51 -13.99 10.05
CA GLN A 416 -30.95 -13.13 9.01
C GLN A 416 -29.56 -12.63 9.39
N ILE A 417 -29.36 -12.27 10.66
CA ILE A 417 -28.05 -11.86 11.20
C ILE A 417 -27.06 -13.03 11.15
N ASN A 418 -27.49 -14.23 11.56
CA ASN A 418 -26.66 -15.44 11.51
C ASN A 418 -26.18 -15.71 10.09
N ASN A 419 -27.09 -15.64 9.10
CA ASN A 419 -26.77 -15.88 7.70
C ASN A 419 -25.84 -14.80 7.11
N HIS A 420 -26.06 -13.53 7.44
CA HIS A 420 -25.23 -12.43 6.94
C HIS A 420 -23.77 -12.56 7.41
N PHE A 421 -23.56 -12.74 8.73
CA PHE A 421 -22.23 -12.86 9.30
C PHE A 421 -21.64 -14.29 9.24
N ASN A 422 -22.45 -15.28 8.85
CA ASN A 422 -22.12 -16.71 8.88
C ASN A 422 -21.64 -17.17 10.28
N ILE A 423 -22.42 -16.87 11.33
CA ILE A 423 -22.03 -17.10 12.73
C ILE A 423 -21.78 -18.58 13.01
N ASP A 424 -22.48 -19.48 12.32
CA ASP A 424 -22.26 -20.93 12.39
C ASP A 424 -20.78 -21.36 12.23
N LYS A 425 -19.98 -20.58 11.48
CA LYS A 425 -18.56 -20.87 11.24
C LYS A 425 -17.65 -20.54 12.42
N PHE A 426 -18.09 -19.70 13.35
CA PHE A 426 -17.31 -19.30 14.55
C PHE A 426 -18.08 -19.46 15.87
N TYR A 427 -19.23 -20.16 15.82
CA TYR A 427 -20.00 -20.55 17.01
C TYR A 427 -19.23 -21.50 17.94
N LYS A 428 -18.36 -22.34 17.37
CA LYS A 428 -17.44 -23.21 18.12
C LYS A 428 -16.12 -22.49 18.39
N PRO A 429 -15.32 -22.95 19.38
CA PRO A 429 -14.02 -22.36 19.67
C PRO A 429 -13.16 -22.24 18.41
N VAL A 430 -12.74 -21.00 18.10
CA VAL A 430 -11.98 -20.72 16.89
C VAL A 430 -10.52 -20.98 17.18
N ILE A 431 -9.96 -22.03 16.56
CA ILE A 431 -8.54 -22.40 16.74
C ILE A 431 -7.72 -21.87 15.57
N PHE A 432 -6.66 -21.12 15.88
CA PHE A 432 -5.67 -20.71 14.90
C PHE A 432 -4.25 -20.97 15.39
N LYS A 433 -3.66 -22.09 14.94
CA LYS A 433 -2.35 -22.58 15.41
C LYS A 433 -1.19 -21.61 15.13
N ILE A 434 -1.32 -20.76 14.11
CA ILE A 434 -0.27 -19.81 13.71
C ILE A 434 -0.11 -18.69 14.76
N VAL A 435 -1.16 -18.38 15.51
CA VAL A 435 -1.22 -17.19 16.39
C VAL A 435 -1.01 -17.55 17.87
N SER A 436 -0.35 -18.68 18.14
CA SER A 436 0.19 -18.94 19.48
C SER A 436 1.20 -17.85 19.86
N PRO A 437 1.14 -17.24 21.05
CA PRO A 437 2.08 -16.20 21.47
C PRO A 437 3.55 -16.61 21.27
N ILE A 438 3.90 -17.85 21.62
CA ILE A 438 5.27 -18.37 21.47
C ILE A 438 5.69 -18.40 20.00
N ASN A 439 4.78 -18.78 19.09
CA ASN A 439 5.06 -18.84 17.66
C ASN A 439 5.23 -17.43 17.08
N ILE A 440 4.36 -16.48 17.48
CA ILE A 440 4.41 -15.07 17.06
C ILE A 440 5.76 -14.45 17.44
N PHE A 441 6.16 -14.56 18.71
CA PHE A 441 7.45 -14.03 19.18
C PHE A 441 8.63 -14.70 18.47
N SER A 442 8.59 -16.03 18.31
CA SER A 442 9.66 -16.77 17.63
C SER A 442 9.79 -16.35 16.17
N GLN A 443 8.69 -16.26 15.44
CA GLN A 443 8.65 -15.81 14.04
C GLN A 443 9.19 -14.38 13.91
N PHE A 444 8.75 -13.46 14.77
CA PHE A 444 9.21 -12.08 14.76
C PHE A 444 10.73 -11.97 14.98
N ILE A 445 11.28 -12.71 15.96
CA ILE A 445 12.72 -12.74 16.24
C ILE A 445 13.49 -13.30 15.04
N VAL A 446 13.04 -14.42 14.47
CA VAL A 446 13.70 -15.05 13.31
C VAL A 446 13.68 -14.12 12.08
N LEU A 447 12.54 -13.51 11.76
CA LEU A 447 12.42 -12.62 10.61
C LEU A 447 13.22 -11.32 10.80
N THR A 448 13.20 -10.74 12.00
CA THR A 448 13.98 -9.53 12.32
C THR A 448 15.48 -9.80 12.27
N SER A 449 15.93 -10.93 12.83
CA SER A 449 17.33 -11.35 12.76
C SER A 449 17.78 -11.58 11.31
N THR A 450 16.92 -12.22 10.50
CA THR A 450 17.17 -12.45 9.08
C THR A 450 17.27 -11.12 8.31
N LEU A 451 16.39 -10.17 8.58
CA LEU A 451 16.44 -8.83 8.01
C LEU A 451 17.77 -8.15 8.37
N ILE A 452 18.07 -7.99 9.67
CA ILE A 452 19.25 -7.26 10.14
C ILE A 452 20.53 -7.87 9.56
N THR A 453 20.66 -9.20 9.63
CA THR A 453 21.85 -9.91 9.16
C THR A 453 22.03 -9.75 7.65
N SER A 454 20.98 -9.98 6.87
CA SER A 454 21.07 -9.87 5.41
C SER A 454 21.27 -8.42 4.95
N PHE A 455 20.63 -7.45 5.60
CA PHE A 455 20.81 -6.03 5.28
C PHE A 455 22.21 -5.53 5.68
N ALA A 456 22.80 -6.06 6.76
CA ALA A 456 24.18 -5.76 7.12
C ALA A 456 25.17 -6.32 6.07
N ILE A 457 24.97 -7.56 5.62
CA ILE A 457 25.82 -8.21 4.60
C ILE A 457 25.74 -7.46 3.27
N VAL A 458 24.53 -7.24 2.75
CA VAL A 458 24.34 -6.53 1.47
C VAL A 458 24.78 -5.07 1.59
N GLY A 459 24.50 -4.42 2.72
CA GLY A 459 24.91 -3.05 3.01
C GLY A 459 26.43 -2.86 3.01
N LYS A 460 27.18 -3.79 3.63
CA LYS A 460 28.64 -3.80 3.58
C LYS A 460 29.16 -3.88 2.14
N ASN A 461 28.58 -4.76 1.32
CA ASN A 461 28.99 -4.89 -0.09
C ASN A 461 28.68 -3.63 -0.92
N ILE A 462 27.56 -2.95 -0.64
CA ILE A 462 27.24 -1.66 -1.26
C ILE A 462 28.26 -0.58 -0.86
N TYR A 463 28.65 -0.54 0.42
CA TYR A 463 29.64 0.39 0.95
C TYR A 463 31.03 0.17 0.34
N ASP A 464 31.51 -1.08 0.31
CA ASP A 464 32.80 -1.45 -0.28
C ASP A 464 32.87 -1.06 -1.76
N LYS A 465 31.76 -1.28 -2.50
CA LYS A 465 31.63 -0.83 -3.89
C LYS A 465 31.70 0.70 -4.03
N SER A 466 31.01 1.43 -3.15
CA SER A 466 31.00 2.90 -3.16
C SER A 466 32.41 3.47 -2.94
N ASN A 467 33.12 2.95 -1.96
CA ASN A 467 34.51 3.33 -1.69
C ASN A 467 35.42 3.01 -2.86
N PHE A 468 35.27 1.84 -3.49
CA PHE A 468 36.03 1.49 -4.68
C PHE A 468 35.78 2.46 -5.84
N LYS A 469 34.51 2.84 -6.10
CA LYS A 469 34.15 3.78 -7.17
C LYS A 469 34.69 5.19 -6.89
N ASN A 470 34.61 5.65 -5.63
CA ASN A 470 35.14 6.95 -5.21
C ASN A 470 36.67 7.01 -5.36
N ASN A 471 37.38 5.93 -4.96
CA ASN A 471 38.84 5.81 -5.11
C ASN A 471 39.28 5.75 -6.57
N LEU A 472 38.51 5.11 -7.45
CA LEU A 472 38.76 5.12 -8.89
C LEU A 472 38.56 6.51 -9.48
N LYS A 473 37.47 7.19 -9.08
CA LYS A 473 37.15 8.54 -9.54
C LYS A 473 38.26 9.52 -9.17
N SER A 474 38.75 9.48 -7.91
CA SER A 474 39.84 10.34 -7.44
C SER A 474 41.14 10.12 -8.24
N LYS A 475 41.53 8.86 -8.44
CA LYS A 475 42.70 8.49 -9.27
C LYS A 475 42.58 8.94 -10.72
N LEU A 476 41.40 8.82 -11.32
CA LEU A 476 41.16 9.27 -12.70
C LEU A 476 41.22 10.80 -12.82
N THR A 477 40.69 11.55 -11.84
CA THR A 477 40.86 13.02 -11.80
C THR A 477 42.31 13.44 -11.60
N GLN A 478 43.07 12.74 -10.75
CA GLN A 478 44.51 13.02 -10.57
C GLN A 478 45.31 12.74 -11.85
N ALA A 479 44.99 11.67 -12.58
CA ALA A 479 45.63 11.33 -13.84
C ALA A 479 45.26 12.26 -15.00
N ARG A 480 44.16 13.01 -14.89
CA ARG A 480 43.68 13.97 -15.90
C ARG A 480 44.20 15.39 -15.67
N ASN A 481 44.66 15.67 -14.44
CA ASN A 481 45.25 16.94 -14.03
C ASN A 481 46.79 16.93 -14.09
N LYS A 482 47.39 15.77 -14.34
CA LYS A 482 48.78 15.60 -14.81
C LYS A 482 48.76 15.52 -16.33
#